data_AF-V4B0N3-F1
#
_entry.id   AF-V4B0N3-F1
#
_cell.length_a   1.000
_cell.length_b   1.000
_cell.length_c   1.000
_cell.angle_alpha   90.00
_cell.angle_beta   90.00
_cell.angle_gamma   90.00
#
_symmetry.space_group_name_H-M   'P 1'
#
loop_
_entity.id
_entity.type
_entity.pdbx_description
1 polymer ?
#
loop_
_entity_poly.entity_id
_entity_poly.type
_entity_poly.pdbx_seq_one_letter_code
_entity_poly.pdbx_strand_id
1 'polypeptide(L)'
;MANKFGLGSLSLETKKPNTTAWINKAKPYFVDQIGDTLQGDLDMNNFKVTNLKSPENDNDAVHKKYVRDQINSIEVNKNHLEDKISNVKRFLKRQLNNKNFVNDTKLQQEVAGLISFIQKQLVNVVNKTKLQNLISLISKLDDKITKQKLDIQQLIDNIPDENEDTFQQELNALETKLNSELQKE
;
A
#
# COMPACT_ATOMS: atom_id res chain seq x y z
N MET A 1 116.66 38.35 41.60
CA MET A 1 115.98 39.38 40.79
C MET A 1 115.07 38.70 39.79
N ALA A 2 113.87 39.26 39.57
CA ALA A 2 112.88 38.95 38.52
C ALA A 2 112.05 37.64 38.58
N ASN A 3 111.00 37.74 39.39
CA ASN A 3 109.61 37.36 39.17
C ASN A 3 109.13 37.30 37.69
N LYS A 4 108.32 36.29 37.30
CA LYS A 4 106.85 36.41 37.08
C LYS A 4 106.27 35.17 36.37
N PHE A 5 105.24 34.61 36.99
CA PHE A 5 104.32 33.61 36.44
C PHE A 5 103.46 34.22 35.31
N GLY A 6 103.26 33.44 34.24
CA GLY A 6 102.29 33.72 33.18
C GLY A 6 101.50 32.45 32.86
N LEU A 7 100.42 32.23 33.61
CA LEU A 7 99.38 31.25 33.31
C LEU A 7 98.61 31.73 32.06
N GLY A 8 98.77 31.02 30.95
CA GLY A 8 97.91 31.12 29.77
C GLY A 8 97.47 29.71 29.39
N SER A 9 96.23 29.36 29.73
CA SER A 9 95.59 28.10 29.36
C SER A 9 95.30 28.08 27.86
N LEU A 10 95.98 27.20 27.11
CA LEU A 10 95.58 26.85 25.76
C LEU A 10 94.52 25.74 25.85
N SER A 11 93.27 26.06 25.51
CA SER A 11 92.22 25.05 25.40
C SER A 11 92.51 24.14 24.21
N LEU A 12 92.74 22.85 24.47
CA LEU A 12 92.81 21.81 23.45
C LEU A 12 91.40 21.54 22.94
N GLU A 13 91.00 22.19 21.84
CA GLU A 13 89.86 21.72 21.04
C GLU A 13 90.26 20.41 20.34
N THR A 14 89.96 19.27 20.97
CA THR A 14 89.94 17.99 20.29
C THR A 14 88.70 17.94 19.39
N LYS A 15 88.82 18.42 18.16
CA LYS A 15 87.92 18.02 17.07
C LYS A 15 87.95 16.49 17.00
N LYS A 16 86.80 15.85 17.25
CA LYS A 16 86.59 14.42 16.95
C LYS A 16 87.05 14.14 15.51
N PRO A 17 87.92 13.14 15.27
CA PRO A 17 88.10 12.64 13.92
C PRO A 17 86.81 11.91 13.51
N ASN A 18 86.01 12.56 12.66
CA ASN A 18 84.96 11.91 11.90
C ASN A 18 85.63 10.98 10.90
N THR A 19 85.85 9.72 11.25
CA THR A 19 86.38 8.74 10.30
C THR A 19 85.86 7.34 10.59
N THR A 20 84.63 7.07 10.16
CA THR A 20 84.36 5.86 9.36
C THR A 20 83.08 6.12 8.56
N ALA A 21 83.23 6.76 7.40
CA ALA A 21 82.24 6.62 6.34
C ALA A 21 82.28 5.14 5.92
N TRP A 22 81.38 4.34 6.49
CA TRP A 22 81.07 3.03 5.97
C TRP A 22 80.56 3.25 4.55
N ILE A 23 81.44 3.04 3.57
CA ILE A 23 81.04 2.80 2.19
C ILE A 23 80.26 1.49 2.25
N ASN A 24 78.95 1.57 2.48
CA ASN A 24 78.01 0.49 2.22
C ASN A 24 77.98 0.31 0.70
N LYS A 25 79.04 -0.31 0.16
CA LYS A 25 79.04 -0.96 -1.13
C LYS A 25 77.88 -1.94 -1.06
N ALA A 26 76.77 -1.62 -1.72
CA ALA A 26 75.56 -2.43 -1.73
C ALA A 26 75.97 -3.87 -2.03
N LYS A 27 75.99 -4.72 -1.01
CA LYS A 27 76.08 -6.16 -1.23
C LYS A 27 74.72 -6.53 -1.81
N PRO A 28 74.63 -7.05 -3.04
CA PRO A 28 73.37 -7.59 -3.50
C PRO A 28 72.99 -8.70 -2.51
N TYR A 29 71.91 -8.48 -1.76
CA TYR A 29 71.31 -9.52 -0.94
C TYR A 29 70.62 -10.47 -1.92
N PHE A 30 71.21 -11.63 -2.13
CA PHE A 30 70.58 -12.71 -2.89
C PHE A 30 69.71 -13.50 -1.92
N VAL A 31 68.52 -13.89 -2.37
CA VAL A 31 67.69 -14.86 -1.66
C VAL A 31 68.29 -16.26 -1.81
N ASP A 32 68.23 -17.06 -0.74
CA ASP A 32 68.61 -18.47 -0.81
C ASP A 32 67.55 -19.29 -1.56
N GLN A 33 67.98 -20.30 -2.32
CA GLN A 33 67.12 -21.22 -3.04
C GLN A 33 66.27 -22.09 -2.11
N ILE A 34 66.79 -22.39 -0.91
CA ILE A 34 66.05 -23.17 0.10
C ILE A 34 65.06 -22.32 0.89
N GLY A 35 65.00 -21.01 0.61
CA GLY A 35 64.11 -20.06 1.26
C GLY A 35 64.87 -18.98 2.03
N ASP A 36 64.34 -17.77 1.95
CA ASP A 36 64.81 -16.60 2.70
C ASP A 36 63.59 -15.71 3.02
N THR A 37 63.74 -14.81 3.98
CA THR A 37 62.69 -13.84 4.32
C THR A 37 62.98 -12.51 3.63
N LEU A 38 62.14 -12.16 2.65
CA LEU A 38 62.14 -10.81 2.09
C LEU A 38 61.55 -9.83 3.11
N GLN A 39 62.28 -8.76 3.40
CA GLN A 39 61.78 -7.64 4.20
C GLN A 39 61.56 -6.42 3.31
N GLY A 40 60.43 -5.74 3.48
CA GLY A 40 60.04 -4.60 2.65
C GLY A 40 59.36 -4.99 1.35
N ASP A 41 59.07 -3.99 0.51
CA ASP A 41 58.40 -4.18 -0.77
C ASP A 41 59.34 -4.79 -1.82
N LEU A 42 58.83 -5.77 -2.57
CA LEU A 42 59.54 -6.38 -3.70
C LEU A 42 59.10 -5.73 -5.02
N ASP A 43 59.95 -4.89 -5.60
CA ASP A 43 59.75 -4.39 -6.96
C ASP A 43 60.29 -5.41 -7.99
N MET A 44 59.38 -6.00 -8.76
CA MET A 44 59.71 -6.96 -9.82
C MET A 44 60.00 -6.29 -11.17
N ASN A 45 60.03 -4.96 -11.27
CA ASN A 45 60.37 -4.20 -12.48
C ASN A 45 59.66 -4.71 -13.76
N ASN A 46 58.34 -4.94 -13.65
CA ASN A 46 57.47 -5.49 -14.71
C ASN A 46 57.83 -6.90 -15.23
N PHE A 47 58.68 -7.65 -14.54
CA PHE A 47 58.93 -9.05 -14.87
C PHE A 47 57.81 -9.96 -14.34
N LYS A 48 57.61 -11.09 -15.03
CA LYS A 48 56.59 -12.09 -14.65
C LYS A 48 57.12 -12.99 -13.53
N VAL A 49 56.24 -13.31 -12.59
CA VAL A 49 56.43 -14.44 -11.66
C VAL A 49 55.69 -15.64 -12.24
N THR A 50 56.40 -16.74 -12.49
CA THR A 50 55.86 -17.96 -13.11
C THR A 50 55.83 -19.11 -12.11
N ASN A 51 55.08 -20.17 -12.43
CA ASN A 51 54.98 -21.40 -11.62
C ASN A 51 54.48 -21.22 -10.17
N LEU A 52 53.62 -20.22 -9.93
CA LEU A 52 52.93 -20.06 -8.64
C LEU A 52 51.88 -21.18 -8.45
N LYS A 53 51.92 -21.85 -7.30
CA LYS A 53 50.87 -22.77 -6.84
C LYS A 53 49.58 -21.99 -6.56
N SER A 54 48.43 -22.66 -6.62
CA SER A 54 47.18 -22.06 -6.16
C SER A 54 47.25 -21.71 -4.66
N PRO A 55 46.64 -20.59 -4.24
CA PRO A 55 46.67 -20.16 -2.85
C PRO A 55 45.92 -21.14 -1.95
N GLU A 56 46.47 -21.41 -0.76
CA GLU A 56 45.86 -22.21 0.30
C GLU A 56 45.55 -21.35 1.54
N ASN A 57 46.28 -20.26 1.74
CA ASN A 57 46.12 -19.31 2.86
C ASN A 57 45.79 -17.90 2.36
N ASP A 58 45.25 -17.07 3.26
CA ASP A 58 44.82 -15.69 2.96
C ASP A 58 45.94 -14.78 2.42
N ASN A 59 47.19 -15.05 2.79
CA ASN A 59 48.36 -14.24 2.43
C ASN A 59 49.14 -14.79 1.22
N ASP A 60 48.65 -15.85 0.56
CA ASP A 60 49.35 -16.45 -0.56
C ASP A 60 49.21 -15.59 -1.83
N ALA A 61 50.27 -15.59 -2.66
CA ALA A 61 50.22 -14.96 -3.97
C ALA A 61 49.27 -15.74 -4.91
N VAL A 62 48.40 -15.02 -5.63
CA VAL A 62 47.40 -15.63 -6.52
C VAL A 62 47.85 -15.60 -7.99
N HIS A 63 47.74 -16.73 -8.68
CA HIS A 63 47.97 -16.79 -10.12
C HIS A 63 46.70 -16.47 -10.92
N LYS A 64 46.87 -15.99 -12.17
CA LYS A 64 45.77 -15.54 -13.03
C LYS A 64 44.67 -16.59 -13.25
N LYS A 65 45.03 -17.87 -13.40
CA LYS A 65 44.06 -18.96 -13.58
C LYS A 65 43.07 -19.06 -12.40
N TYR A 66 43.55 -18.98 -11.16
CA TYR A 66 42.70 -19.06 -9.97
C TYR A 66 41.65 -17.94 -9.98
N VAL A 67 42.08 -16.69 -10.24
CA VAL A 67 41.17 -15.53 -10.34
C VAL A 67 40.12 -15.72 -11.43
N ARG A 68 40.52 -16.22 -12.62
CA ARG A 68 39.56 -16.50 -13.70
C ARG A 68 38.54 -17.58 -13.32
N ASP A 69 38.97 -18.65 -12.66
CA ASP A 69 38.09 -19.73 -12.24
C ASP A 69 37.06 -19.25 -11.20
N GLN A 70 37.48 -18.38 -10.27
CA GLN A 70 36.57 -17.71 -9.33
C GLN A 70 35.55 -16.81 -10.06
N ILE A 71 35.99 -16.00 -11.03
CA ILE A 71 35.11 -15.13 -11.84
C ILE A 71 34.09 -15.94 -12.64
N ASN A 72 34.52 -17.02 -13.30
CA ASN A 72 33.64 -17.87 -14.10
C ASN A 72 32.55 -18.53 -13.22
N SER A 73 32.89 -18.90 -11.99
CA SER A 73 31.92 -19.46 -11.03
C SER A 73 30.83 -18.46 -10.65
N ILE A 74 31.17 -17.16 -10.57
CA ILE A 74 30.20 -16.09 -10.32
C ILE A 74 29.27 -15.89 -11.54
N GLU A 75 29.81 -15.96 -12.76
CA GLU A 75 29.02 -15.82 -13.99
C GLU A 75 27.97 -16.93 -14.13
N VAL A 76 28.32 -18.18 -13.83
CA VAL A 76 27.37 -19.30 -13.82
C VAL A 76 26.23 -19.07 -12.82
N ASN A 77 26.53 -18.54 -11.63
CA ASN A 77 25.52 -18.24 -10.61
C ASN A 77 24.53 -17.14 -11.04
N LYS A 78 25.01 -16.13 -11.78
CA LYS A 78 24.16 -15.07 -12.33
C LYS A 78 23.10 -15.63 -13.26
N ASN A 79 23.49 -16.53 -14.18
CA ASN A 79 22.56 -17.15 -15.13
C ASN A 79 21.43 -17.91 -14.40
N HIS A 80 21.77 -18.65 -13.35
CA HIS A 80 20.78 -19.37 -12.55
C HIS A 80 19.78 -18.43 -11.82
N LEU A 81 20.24 -17.27 -11.36
CA LEU A 81 19.37 -16.25 -10.77
C LEU A 81 18.43 -15.63 -11.81
N GLU A 82 18.92 -15.38 -13.02
CA GLU A 82 18.10 -14.87 -14.13
C GLU A 82 16.96 -15.84 -14.49
N ASP A 83 17.23 -17.15 -14.51
CA ASP A 83 16.22 -18.18 -14.72
C ASP A 83 15.17 -18.19 -13.60
N LYS A 84 15.61 -18.11 -12.33
CA LYS A 84 14.69 -18.03 -11.17
C LYS A 84 13.80 -16.80 -11.25
N ILE A 85 14.35 -15.64 -11.58
CA ILE A 85 13.60 -14.40 -11.75
C ILE A 85 12.58 -14.54 -12.87
N SER A 86 12.97 -15.15 -13.99
CA SER A 86 12.07 -15.39 -15.13
C SER A 86 10.91 -16.31 -14.77
N ASN A 87 11.17 -17.37 -13.99
CA ASN A 87 10.14 -18.26 -13.48
C ASN A 87 9.17 -17.53 -12.53
N VAL A 88 9.68 -16.70 -11.62
CA VAL A 88 8.85 -15.89 -10.71
C VAL A 88 7.99 -14.90 -11.49
N LYS A 89 8.56 -14.19 -12.48
CA LYS A 89 7.80 -13.28 -13.36
C LYS A 89 6.67 -14.03 -14.09
N ARG A 90 6.96 -15.21 -14.63
CA ARG A 90 5.95 -16.06 -15.30
C ARG A 90 4.85 -16.49 -14.34
N PHE A 91 5.21 -16.87 -13.11
CA PHE A 91 4.25 -17.22 -12.07
C PHE A 91 3.33 -16.05 -11.71
N LEU A 92 3.88 -14.88 -11.40
CA LEU A 92 3.10 -13.69 -11.06
C LEU A 92 2.16 -13.26 -12.20
N LYS A 93 2.64 -13.31 -13.45
CA LYS A 93 1.81 -13.04 -14.63
C LYS A 93 0.62 -14.01 -14.71
N ARG A 94 0.84 -15.30 -14.41
CA ARG A 94 -0.27 -16.28 -14.33
C ARG A 94 -1.23 -15.97 -13.20
N GLN A 95 -0.75 -15.58 -12.01
CA GLN A 95 -1.62 -15.21 -10.90
C GLN A 95 -2.51 -14.01 -11.25
N LEU A 96 -1.94 -12.98 -11.89
CA LEU A 96 -2.69 -11.81 -12.34
C LEU A 96 -3.68 -12.14 -13.46
N ASN A 97 -3.28 -12.97 -14.42
CA ASN A 97 -4.16 -13.39 -15.51
C ASN A 97 -5.24 -14.40 -15.05
N ASN A 98 -5.03 -15.07 -13.92
CA ASN A 98 -6.02 -15.92 -13.26
C ASN A 98 -6.98 -15.13 -12.37
N LYS A 99 -7.05 -13.81 -12.52
CA LYS A 99 -8.05 -12.95 -11.86
C LYS A 99 -9.44 -13.10 -12.53
N ASN A 100 -9.86 -14.34 -12.71
CA ASN A 100 -11.25 -14.78 -12.91
C ASN A 100 -11.84 -15.35 -11.60
N PHE A 101 -11.17 -15.16 -10.45
CA PHE A 101 -11.55 -15.86 -9.21
C PHE A 101 -12.69 -15.22 -8.41
N VAL A 102 -13.18 -14.07 -8.85
CA VAL A 102 -14.59 -13.78 -8.65
C VAL A 102 -15.16 -13.82 -10.05
N ASN A 103 -15.93 -14.85 -10.34
CA ASN A 103 -16.73 -14.89 -11.54
C ASN A 103 -17.79 -13.79 -11.35
N ASP A 104 -17.38 -12.52 -11.48
CA ASP A 104 -18.23 -11.34 -11.36
C ASP A 104 -19.45 -11.54 -12.25
N THR A 105 -19.28 -12.21 -13.38
CA THR A 105 -20.36 -12.61 -14.28
C THR A 105 -21.38 -13.55 -13.62
N LYS A 106 -20.96 -14.55 -12.85
CA LYS A 106 -21.87 -15.47 -12.15
C LYS A 106 -22.57 -14.80 -10.97
N LEU A 107 -21.84 -14.00 -10.18
CA LEU A 107 -22.47 -13.22 -9.10
C LEU A 107 -23.44 -12.17 -9.66
N GLN A 108 -23.09 -11.50 -10.75
CA GLN A 108 -23.98 -10.57 -11.45
C GLN A 108 -25.23 -11.28 -11.98
N GLN A 109 -25.09 -12.48 -12.53
CA GLN A 109 -26.23 -13.29 -12.99
C GLN A 109 -27.13 -13.73 -11.83
N GLU A 110 -26.55 -14.18 -10.71
CA GLU A 110 -27.31 -14.57 -9.50
C GLU A 110 -28.04 -13.36 -8.90
N VAL A 111 -27.37 -12.21 -8.78
CA VAL A 111 -27.98 -10.96 -8.30
C VAL A 111 -29.10 -10.50 -9.23
N ALA A 112 -28.90 -10.52 -10.54
CA ALA A 112 -29.93 -10.17 -11.52
C ALA A 112 -31.14 -11.12 -11.43
N GLY A 113 -30.90 -12.43 -11.24
CA GLY A 113 -31.94 -13.43 -11.03
C GLY A 113 -32.77 -13.16 -9.78
N LEU A 114 -32.12 -12.84 -8.66
CA LEU A 114 -32.78 -12.50 -7.39
C LEU A 114 -33.61 -11.22 -7.51
N ILE A 115 -33.08 -10.18 -8.15
CA ILE A 115 -33.82 -8.92 -8.42
C ILE A 115 -35.08 -9.21 -9.23
N SER A 116 -34.97 -9.98 -10.32
CA SER A 116 -36.12 -10.34 -11.15
C SER A 116 -37.17 -11.15 -10.38
N PHE A 117 -36.72 -12.07 -9.53
CA PHE A 117 -37.62 -12.86 -8.68
C PHE A 117 -38.38 -11.98 -7.69
N ILE A 118 -37.69 -11.10 -6.96
CA ILE A 118 -38.29 -10.19 -5.98
C ILE A 118 -39.30 -9.25 -6.65
N GLN A 119 -38.96 -8.69 -7.82
CA GLN A 119 -39.87 -7.84 -8.59
C GLN A 119 -41.17 -8.57 -8.95
N LYS A 120 -41.09 -9.82 -9.42
CA LYS A 120 -42.28 -10.64 -9.74
C LYS A 120 -43.13 -10.91 -8.50
N GLN A 121 -42.52 -11.23 -7.36
CA GLN A 121 -43.25 -11.45 -6.10
C GLN A 121 -43.99 -10.19 -5.63
N LEU A 122 -43.35 -9.01 -5.70
CA LEU A 122 -43.97 -7.74 -5.33
C LEU A 122 -45.18 -7.41 -6.21
N VAL A 123 -45.06 -7.56 -7.53
CA VAL A 123 -46.17 -7.34 -8.48
C VAL A 123 -47.34 -8.26 -8.14
N ASN A 124 -47.08 -9.53 -7.82
CA ASN A 124 -48.12 -10.48 -7.45
C ASN A 124 -48.84 -10.09 -6.15
N VAL A 125 -48.14 -9.51 -5.16
CA VAL A 125 -48.77 -9.03 -3.91
C VAL A 125 -49.64 -7.81 -4.16
N VAL A 126 -49.15 -6.84 -4.93
CA VAL A 126 -49.88 -5.60 -5.27
C VAL A 126 -51.13 -5.91 -6.12
N ASN A 127 -51.03 -6.86 -7.04
CA ASN A 127 -52.16 -7.31 -7.87
C ASN A 127 -53.01 -8.40 -7.25
N LYS A 128 -52.87 -8.72 -5.95
CA LYS A 128 -53.83 -9.62 -5.30
C LYS A 128 -55.22 -9.01 -5.41
N THR A 129 -56.13 -9.77 -6.02
CA THR A 129 -57.53 -9.43 -6.32
C THR A 129 -58.25 -8.71 -5.18
N LYS A 130 -57.88 -8.99 -3.92
CA LYS A 130 -58.44 -8.30 -2.74
C LYS A 130 -58.15 -6.80 -2.69
N LEU A 131 -56.93 -6.35 -3.03
CA LEU A 131 -56.58 -4.93 -3.02
C LEU A 131 -57.27 -4.19 -4.17
N GLN A 132 -57.29 -4.80 -5.36
CA GLN A 132 -58.02 -4.26 -6.52
C GLN A 132 -59.52 -4.15 -6.26
N ASN A 133 -60.11 -5.16 -5.61
CA ASN A 133 -61.51 -5.11 -5.19
C ASN A 133 -61.76 -3.99 -4.18
N LEU A 134 -60.86 -3.78 -3.21
CA LEU A 134 -60.98 -2.69 -2.24
C LEU A 134 -60.87 -1.32 -2.93
N ILE A 135 -59.93 -1.14 -3.86
CA ILE A 135 -59.79 0.08 -4.68
C ILE A 135 -61.08 0.35 -5.46
N SER A 136 -61.67 -0.67 -6.08
CA SER A 136 -62.95 -0.54 -6.79
C SER A 136 -64.11 -0.14 -5.86
N LEU A 137 -64.15 -0.70 -4.64
CA LEU A 137 -65.17 -0.34 -3.65
C LEU A 137 -65.00 1.10 -3.14
N ILE A 138 -63.77 1.55 -2.92
CA ILE A 138 -63.46 2.93 -2.52
C ILE A 138 -63.92 3.91 -3.61
N SER A 139 -63.56 3.65 -4.87
CA SER A 139 -63.99 4.49 -6.00
C SER A 139 -65.52 4.59 -6.10
N LYS A 140 -66.25 3.47 -5.91
CA LYS A 140 -67.72 3.48 -5.89
C LYS A 140 -68.29 4.26 -4.71
N LEU A 141 -67.60 4.30 -3.58
CA LEU A 141 -68.02 5.08 -2.42
C LEU A 141 -67.79 6.57 -2.66
N ASP A 142 -66.67 6.96 -3.28
CA ASP A 142 -66.35 8.34 -3.64
C ASP A 142 -67.39 8.93 -4.61
N ASP A 143 -67.81 8.15 -5.61
CA ASP A 143 -68.87 8.55 -6.54
C ASP A 143 -70.19 8.84 -5.80
N LYS A 144 -70.56 7.98 -4.83
CA LYS A 144 -71.77 8.15 -4.02
C LYS A 144 -71.68 9.39 -3.12
N ILE A 145 -70.54 9.61 -2.46
CA ILE A 145 -70.30 10.78 -1.62
C ILE A 145 -70.37 12.05 -2.47
N THR A 146 -69.77 12.04 -3.65
CA THR A 146 -69.79 13.18 -4.58
C THR A 146 -71.21 13.52 -5.01
N LYS A 147 -72.01 12.50 -5.35
CA LYS A 147 -73.42 12.69 -5.68
C LYS A 147 -74.23 13.24 -4.50
N GLN A 148 -74.07 12.66 -3.31
CA GLN A 148 -74.77 13.13 -2.11
C GLN A 148 -74.41 14.58 -1.76
N LYS A 149 -73.14 14.97 -1.91
CA LYS A 149 -72.72 16.37 -1.74
C LYS A 149 -73.42 17.31 -2.72
N LEU A 150 -73.53 16.90 -3.99
CA LEU A 150 -74.23 17.70 -5.00
C LEU A 150 -75.72 17.82 -4.67
N ASP A 151 -76.38 16.72 -4.31
CA ASP A 151 -77.79 16.71 -3.94
C ASP A 151 -78.04 17.61 -2.72
N ILE A 152 -77.17 17.58 -1.70
CA ILE A 152 -77.26 18.47 -0.52
C ILE A 152 -77.05 19.93 -0.91
N GLN A 153 -76.07 20.25 -1.76
CA GLN A 153 -75.83 21.62 -2.21
C GLN A 153 -77.06 22.17 -2.94
N GLN A 154 -77.68 21.38 -3.82
CA GLN A 154 -78.92 21.75 -4.49
C GLN A 154 -80.06 21.99 -3.50
N LEU A 155 -80.17 21.21 -2.42
CA LEU A 155 -81.17 21.44 -1.39
C LEU A 155 -80.93 22.76 -0.64
N ILE A 156 -79.67 23.07 -0.31
CA ILE A 156 -79.28 24.33 0.32
C ILE A 156 -79.61 25.52 -0.58
N ASP A 157 -79.25 25.44 -1.86
CA ASP A 157 -79.47 26.51 -2.85
C ASP A 157 -80.96 26.81 -3.10
N ASN A 158 -81.87 25.87 -2.76
CA ASN A 158 -83.32 26.01 -2.93
C ASN A 158 -84.05 26.52 -1.67
N ILE A 159 -83.35 26.81 -0.57
CA ILE A 159 -83.96 27.40 0.63
C ILE A 159 -84.26 28.89 0.35
N PRO A 160 -85.53 29.36 0.49
CA PRO A 160 -85.87 30.77 0.27
C PRO A 160 -85.28 31.68 1.37
N ASP A 161 -84.66 32.80 0.96
CA ASP A 161 -84.02 33.79 1.84
C ASP A 161 -84.92 34.32 2.98
N GLU A 162 -86.26 34.26 2.82
CA GLU A 162 -87.22 34.81 3.79
C GLU A 162 -87.42 33.96 5.07
N ASN A 163 -86.83 32.76 5.15
CA ASN A 163 -87.00 31.84 6.29
C ASN A 163 -85.72 31.54 7.08
N GLU A 164 -84.61 32.22 6.79
CA GLU A 164 -83.31 31.95 7.40
C GLU A 164 -83.33 32.18 8.92
N ASP A 165 -83.98 33.25 9.40
CA ASP A 165 -84.08 33.55 10.84
C ASP A 165 -84.88 32.51 11.62
N THR A 166 -86.00 32.04 11.06
CA THR A 166 -86.87 31.03 11.68
C THR A 166 -86.14 29.68 11.73
N PHE A 167 -85.44 29.31 10.65
CA PHE A 167 -84.69 28.07 10.58
C PHE A 167 -83.47 28.08 11.51
N GLN A 168 -82.76 29.21 11.62
CA GLN A 168 -81.67 29.38 12.58
C GLN A 168 -82.15 29.31 14.04
N GLN A 169 -83.33 29.85 14.35
CA GLN A 169 -83.93 29.70 15.68
C GLN A 169 -84.25 28.23 16.01
N GLU A 170 -84.85 27.49 15.08
CA GLU A 170 -85.16 26.07 15.28
C GLU A 170 -83.90 25.20 15.37
N LEU A 171 -82.85 25.51 14.58
CA LEU A 171 -81.57 24.82 14.62
C LEU A 171 -80.86 25.01 15.97
N ASN A 172 -80.78 26.25 16.46
CA ASN A 172 -80.22 26.57 17.78
C ASN A 172 -81.01 25.90 18.91
N ALA A 173 -82.34 25.81 18.78
CA ALA A 173 -83.19 25.11 19.75
C ALA A 173 -82.92 23.59 19.78
N LEU A 174 -82.73 22.98 18.62
CA LEU A 174 -82.37 21.56 18.50
C LEU A 174 -80.97 21.28 19.05
N GLU A 175 -79.98 22.12 18.74
CA GLU A 175 -78.61 21.99 19.23
C GLU A 175 -78.55 22.12 20.76
N THR A 176 -79.28 23.08 21.33
CA THR A 176 -79.41 23.23 22.79
C THR A 176 -80.04 22.00 23.43
N LYS A 177 -81.07 21.43 22.81
CA LYS A 177 -81.77 20.25 23.31
C LYS A 177 -80.89 19.00 23.25
N LEU A 178 -80.16 18.80 22.16
CA LEU A 178 -79.21 17.69 22.00
C LEU A 178 -78.09 17.77 23.04
N ASN A 179 -77.50 18.95 23.24
CA ASN A 179 -76.46 19.15 24.25
C ASN A 179 -76.97 18.91 25.67
N SER A 180 -78.24 19.22 25.96
CA SER A 180 -78.86 18.93 27.25
C SER A 180 -79.16 17.45 27.48
N GLU A 181 -79.37 16.67 26.42
CA GLU A 181 -79.57 15.21 26.52
C GLU A 181 -78.24 14.47 26.64
N LEU A 182 -77.21 14.91 25.92
CA LEU A 182 -75.84 14.37 26.04
C LEU A 182 -75.18 14.61 27.40
N GLN A 183 -75.65 15.59 28.18
CA GLN A 183 -75.18 15.85 29.56
C GLN A 183 -75.95 15.06 30.63
N LYS A 184 -76.96 14.27 30.25
CA LYS A 184 -77.74 13.42 31.18
C LYS A 184 -77.24 11.97 31.26
N GLU A 185 -76.26 11.60 30.42
CA GLU A 185 -75.43 10.40 30.58
C GLU A 185 -74.15 10.72 31.34
#